data_AF-A0A523XEL5-F1
#
_entry.id   AF-A0A523XEL5-F1
#
_cell.length_a   1.000
_cell.length_b   1.000
_cell.length_c   1.000
_cell.angle_alpha   90.00
_cell.angle_beta   90.00
_cell.angle_gamma   90.00
#
_symmetry.space_group_name_H-M   'P 1'
#
loop_
_entity.id
_entity.type
_entity.pdbx_description
1 polymer ?
#
loop_
_entity_poly.entity_id
_entity_poly.type
_entity_poly.pdbx_seq_one_letter_code
_entity_poly.pdbx_strand_id
1 'polypeptide(L)' 'FLDRRNGKAATVEVDNKDKGRAIGRSGRNINKVKNLVLRQFDIVDVMIKQ' A
#
# COMPACT_ATOMS: atom_id res chain seq x y z
N PHE A 1 -1.19 -1.27 12.96
CA PHE A 1 -2.06 -0.27 12.33
C PHE A 1 -1.56 1.10 12.74
N LEU A 2 -0.96 1.85 11.81
CA LEU A 2 -0.43 3.19 12.09
C LEU A 2 -1.55 4.19 11.79
N ASP A 3 -1.99 4.93 12.81
CA ASP A 3 -3.05 5.92 12.68
C ASP A 3 -2.49 7.19 12.02
N ARG A 4 -3.00 7.52 10.83
CA ARG A 4 -2.75 8.82 10.17
C ARG A 4 -3.97 9.73 10.38
N ARG A 5 -4.38 9.88 11.64
CA ARG A 5 -5.34 10.86 12.22
C ARG A 5 -6.85 10.63 12.04
N ASN A 6 -7.31 9.45 11.60
CA ASN A 6 -8.72 8.98 11.64
C ASN A 6 -9.00 7.80 10.67
N GLY A 7 -8.00 7.27 9.97
CA GLY A 7 -8.18 6.21 8.97
C GLY A 7 -7.18 5.06 9.12
N LYS A 8 -7.61 3.84 8.76
CA LYS A 8 -6.77 2.64 8.85
C LYS A 8 -5.67 2.72 7.78
N ALA A 9 -4.40 2.58 8.18
CA ALA A 9 -3.30 2.43 7.23
C ALA A 9 -2.66 1.05 7.35
N ALA A 10 -2.24 0.52 6.21
CA ALA A 10 -1.55 -0.76 6.09
C ALA A 10 -0.09 -0.57 5.66
N THR A 11 0.77 -1.47 6.14
CA THR A 11 2.16 -1.59 5.71
C THR A 11 2.39 -2.96 5.10
N VAL A 12 3.11 -2.99 3.99
CA VAL A 12 3.50 -4.21 3.30
C VAL A 12 5.01 -4.29 3.31
N GLU A 13 5.55 -5.37 3.86
CA GLU A 13 6.97 -5.69 3.76
C GLU A 13 7.22 -6.41 2.44
N VAL A 14 8.26 -5.97 1.73
CA VAL A 14 8.72 -6.60 0.49
C VAL A 14 10.23 -6.59 0.46
N ASP A 15 10.79 -7.70 -0.02
CA ASP A 15 12.20 -7.81 -0.31
C ASP A 15 12.67 -6.63 -1.18
N ASN A 16 13.89 -6.17 -0.89
CA ASN A 16 14.52 -5.07 -1.59
C ASN A 16 14.52 -5.25 -3.13
N LYS A 17 14.76 -6.49 -3.57
CA LYS A 17 14.76 -6.91 -4.98
C LYS A 17 13.39 -6.81 -5.65
N ASP A 18 12.30 -6.90 -4.87
CA ASP A 18 10.93 -6.97 -5.37
C ASP A 18 10.16 -5.66 -5.24
N LYS A 19 10.72 -4.65 -4.56
CA LYS A 19 10.07 -3.34 -4.38
C LYS A 19 9.61 -2.69 -5.69
N GLY A 20 10.45 -2.74 -6.72
CA GLY A 20 10.10 -2.20 -8.04
C GLY A 20 8.89 -2.91 -8.66
N ARG A 21 8.82 -4.24 -8.50
CA ARG A 21 7.70 -5.06 -8.96
C ARG A 21 6.42 -4.79 -8.16
N ALA A 22 6.55 -4.62 -6.84
CA ALA A 22 5.44 -4.29 -5.95
C ALA A 22 4.82 -2.91 -6.27
N ILE A 23 5.64 -1.90 -6.59
CA ILE A 23 5.19 -0.58 -7.02
C ILE A 23 4.57 -0.65 -8.44
N GLY A 24 5.22 -1.39 -9.33
CA GLY A 24 4.86 -1.49 -10.74
C GLY A 24 5.24 -0.24 -11.55
N ARG A 25 5.18 -0.35 -12.88
CA ARG A 25 5.52 0.76 -13.79
C ARG A 25 4.66 2.00 -13.46
N SER A 26 5.33 3.12 -13.19
CA SER A 26 4.69 4.39 -12.80
C SER A 26 3.76 4.27 -11.58
N GLY A 27 4.00 3.33 -10.68
CA GLY A 27 3.16 3.14 -9.49
C GLY A 27 1.82 2.47 -9.75
N ARG A 28 1.60 1.89 -10.95
CA ARG A 28 0.32 1.29 -11.34
C ARG A 28 -0.16 0.22 -10.37
N ASN A 29 0.75 -0.61 -9.85
CA ASN A 29 0.38 -1.73 -8.99
C ASN A 29 0.00 -1.26 -7.59
N ILE A 30 0.82 -0.42 -6.97
CA ILE A 30 0.51 0.14 -5.65
C ILE A 30 -0.77 0.98 -5.66
N ASN A 31 -1.05 1.74 -6.73
CA ASN A 31 -2.29 2.51 -6.86
C ASN A 31 -3.53 1.62 -6.98
N LYS A 32 -3.44 0.51 -7.73
CA LYS A 32 -4.53 -0.48 -7.78
C LYS A 32 -4.81 -1.07 -6.40
N VAL A 33 -3.76 -1.41 -5.64
CA VAL A 33 -3.89 -1.94 -4.29
C VAL A 33 -4.55 -0.92 -3.37
N LYS A 34 -4.10 0.35 -3.37
CA LYS A 34 -4.71 1.42 -2.56
C LYS A 34 -6.22 1.55 -2.82
N ASN A 35 -6.62 1.57 -4.08
CA ASN A 35 -8.05 1.64 -4.44
C ASN A 35 -8.84 0.41 -3.98
N LEU A 36 -8.25 -0.79 -4.11
CA LEU A 36 -8.89 -2.03 -3.69
C LEU A 36 -9.08 -2.09 -2.18
N VAL A 37 -8.05 -1.75 -1.40
CA VAL A 37 -8.13 -1.83 0.06
C VAL A 37 -8.99 -0.73 0.67
N LEU A 38 -9.03 0.45 0.04
CA LEU A 38 -9.99 1.49 0.41
C LEU A 38 -11.43 0.97 0.23
N ARG A 39 -11.74 0.35 -0.92
CA ARG A 39 -13.09 -0.16 -1.21
C ARG A 39 -13.53 -1.32 -0.31
N GLN A 40 -12.61 -2.20 0.08
CA GLN A 40 -12.96 -3.46 0.74
C GLN A 40 -12.73 -3.44 2.24
N PHE A 41 -11.82 -2.61 2.73
CA PHE A 41 -11.35 -2.66 4.12
C PHE A 41 -11.31 -1.29 4.80
N ASP A 42 -11.70 -0.22 4.09
CA ASP A 42 -11.64 1.17 4.57
C ASP A 42 -10.22 1.56 5.01
N ILE A 43 -9.23 1.07 4.25
CA ILE A 43 -7.82 1.36 4.45
C ILE A 43 -7.46 2.54 3.56
N VAL A 44 -7.15 3.68 4.17
CA VAL A 44 -6.92 4.95 3.49
C VAL A 44 -5.53 5.08 2.91
N ASP A 45 -4.56 4.29 3.40
CA ASP A 45 -3.20 4.33 2.90
C ASP A 45 -2.50 2.97 2.97
N VAL A 46 -1.62 2.75 2.00
CA VAL A 46 -0.75 1.57 1.92
C VAL A 46 0.67 2.04 1.68
N MET A 47 1.56 1.64 2.59
CA MET A 47 2.98 1.95 2.53
C MET A 47 3.79 0.68 2.35
N ILE A 48 4.79 0.74 1.47
CA ILE A 48 5.77 -0.32 1.33
C ILE A 48 6.91 -0.06 2.32
N LYS A 49 7.11 -0.98 3.26
CA LYS A 49 8.24 -1.00 4.20
C LYS A 49 9.28 -2.03 3.74
N GLN A 50 10.53 -1.78 4.10
CA GLN A 50 11.66 -2.71 3.99
C GLN A 50 12.08 -3.14 5.38
#